data_AF-A0A353RCG3-F1
#
_entry.id   AF-A0A353RCG3-F1
#
_cell.length_a   1.000
_cell.length_b   1.000
_cell.length_c   1.000
_cell.angle_alpha   90.00
_cell.angle_beta   90.00
_cell.angle_gamma   90.00
#
_symmetry.space_group_name_H-M   'P 1'
#
loop_
_entity.id
_entity.type
_entity.pdbx_description
1 polymer ?
#
loop_
_entity_poly.entity_id
_entity_poly.type
_entity_poly.pdbx_seq_one_letter_code
_entity_poly.pdbx_strand_id
1 'polypeptide(L)'
;MATSKKPITSVQKAAAVIIALGSDTASQIYKYLKEDEVEQLTYEIARMSHLTSDEVNAVLDDFYQLCLTQKVITDGGLGYARNVLEKAYGKEEATSLLDRVTKNLKTRAFDFLQKADYKNILTAIQNE
;
A
#
# COMPACT_ATOMS: atom_id res chain seq x y z
N MET A 1 15.63 17.48 29.50
CA MET A 1 16.65 16.80 28.67
C MET A 1 15.93 16.19 27.48
N ALA A 2 15.99 16.82 26.31
CA ALA A 2 15.35 16.31 25.10
C ALA A 2 16.26 15.23 24.49
N THR A 3 15.84 13.97 24.54
CA THR A 3 16.52 12.89 23.83
C THR A 3 16.32 13.12 22.33
N SER A 4 17.32 13.70 21.68
CA SER A 4 17.36 13.87 20.22
C SER A 4 17.41 12.48 19.59
N LYS A 5 16.24 11.95 19.21
CA LYS A 5 16.08 10.66 18.55
C LYS A 5 16.68 10.81 17.15
N LYS A 6 17.90 10.30 16.96
CA LYS A 6 18.65 10.39 15.71
C LYS A 6 17.77 9.80 14.59
N PRO A 7 17.62 10.46 13.43
CA PRO A 7 16.77 9.96 12.36
C PRO A 7 17.25 8.58 11.90
N ILE A 8 16.34 7.62 11.81
CA ILE A 8 16.62 6.26 11.36
C ILE A 8 17.07 6.33 9.90
N THR A 9 18.26 5.80 9.60
CA THR A 9 18.79 5.76 8.24
C THR A 9 18.04 4.73 7.39
N SER A 10 18.11 4.84 6.06
CA SER A 10 17.48 3.87 5.14
C SER A 10 17.94 2.44 5.39
N VAL A 11 19.23 2.23 5.71
CA VAL A 11 19.80 0.91 6.00
C VAL A 11 19.25 0.36 7.33
N GLN A 12 19.08 1.22 8.33
CA GLN A 12 18.45 0.83 9.61
C GLN A 12 16.97 0.52 9.43
N LYS A 13 16.26 1.22 8.53
CA LYS A 13 14.88 0.86 8.17
C LYS A 13 14.83 -0.52 7.52
N ALA A 14 15.74 -0.82 6.58
CA ALA A 14 15.81 -2.14 5.96
C ALA A 14 16.08 -3.24 6.99
N ALA A 15 17.06 -3.04 7.88
CA ALA A 15 17.36 -3.97 8.97
C ALA A 15 16.15 -4.20 9.89
N ALA A 16 15.42 -3.13 10.26
CA ALA A 16 14.20 -3.23 11.06
C ALA A 16 13.10 -4.08 10.38
N VAL A 17 12.90 -3.90 9.06
CA VAL A 17 11.94 -4.72 8.29
C VAL A 17 12.36 -6.19 8.29
N ILE A 18 13.63 -6.48 8.05
CA ILE A 18 14.14 -7.86 8.06
C ILE A 18 13.96 -8.53 9.42
N ILE A 19 14.26 -7.83 10.51
CA ILE A 19 14.06 -8.35 11.88
C ILE A 19 12.56 -8.62 12.13
N ALA A 20 11.69 -7.71 11.72
CA ALA A 20 10.24 -7.83 11.91
C ALA A 20 9.62 -8.99 11.10
N LEU A 21 10.20 -9.34 9.95
CA LEU A 21 9.75 -10.47 9.12
C LEU A 21 10.18 -11.83 9.69
N GLY A 22 11.14 -11.87 10.61
CA GLY A 22 11.65 -13.11 11.21
C GLY A 22 12.65 -13.85 10.32
N SER A 23 13.38 -14.79 10.94
CA SER A 23 14.52 -15.49 10.34
C SER A 23 14.18 -16.26 9.07
N ASP A 24 13.01 -16.89 9.03
CA ASP A 24 12.62 -17.76 7.92
C ASP A 24 12.41 -16.95 6.64
N THR A 25 11.63 -15.87 6.72
CA THR A 25 11.40 -14.97 5.58
C THR A 25 12.65 -14.17 5.23
N ALA A 26 13.40 -13.69 6.21
CA ALA A 26 14.67 -13.00 6.01
C ALA A 26 15.67 -13.85 5.19
N SER A 27 15.79 -15.14 5.50
CA SER A 27 16.70 -16.05 4.80
C SER A 27 16.36 -16.19 3.31
N GLN A 28 15.09 -16.08 2.94
CA GLN A 28 14.66 -16.12 1.55
C GLN A 28 15.03 -14.83 0.82
N ILE A 29 14.91 -13.68 1.49
CA ILE A 29 15.28 -12.36 0.94
C ILE A 29 16.79 -12.29 0.69
N TYR A 30 17.61 -12.81 1.61
CA TYR A 30 19.08 -12.80 1.49
C TYR A 30 19.59 -13.48 0.21
N LYS A 31 18.83 -14.46 -0.33
CA LYS A 31 19.19 -15.14 -1.58
C LYS A 31 19.12 -14.25 -2.82
N TYR A 32 18.43 -13.11 -2.72
CA TYR A 32 18.25 -12.16 -3.82
C TYR A 32 19.14 -10.92 -3.68
N LEU A 33 19.92 -10.82 -2.61
CA LEU A 33 20.84 -9.71 -2.34
C LEU A 33 22.24 -10.07 -2.82
N LYS A 34 23.03 -9.04 -3.16
CA LYS A 34 24.45 -9.18 -3.43
C LYS A 34 25.24 -9.32 -2.13
N GLU A 35 26.47 -9.81 -2.23
CA GLU A 35 27.35 -10.07 -1.08
C GLU A 35 27.61 -8.80 -0.24
N ASP A 36 27.85 -7.66 -0.90
CA ASP A 36 28.04 -6.36 -0.27
C ASP A 36 26.78 -5.86 0.46
N GLU A 37 25.61 -6.09 -0.12
CA GLU A 37 24.32 -5.73 0.48
C GLU A 37 24.02 -6.60 1.71
N VAL A 38 24.32 -7.89 1.64
CA VAL A 38 24.18 -8.83 2.76
C VAL A 38 25.10 -8.46 3.91
N GLU A 39 26.36 -8.13 3.63
CA GLU A 39 27.34 -7.72 4.64
C GLU A 39 26.87 -6.45 5.35
N GLN A 40 26.48 -5.42 4.58
CA GLN A 40 26.02 -4.15 5.13
C GLN A 40 24.76 -4.30 5.98
N LEU A 41 23.79 -5.09 5.51
CA LEU A 41 22.53 -5.33 6.20
C LEU A 41 22.75 -6.12 7.50
N THR A 42 23.60 -7.15 7.44
CA THR A 42 23.95 -7.97 8.61
C THR A 42 24.72 -7.17 9.65
N TYR A 43 25.64 -6.30 9.21
CA TYR A 43 26.36 -5.40 10.11
C TYR A 43 25.42 -4.46 10.86
N GLU A 44 24.46 -3.84 10.18
CA GLU A 44 23.50 -2.96 10.84
C GLU A 44 22.54 -3.74 11.75
N ILE A 45 22.05 -4.92 11.34
CA ILE A 45 21.22 -5.79 12.20
C ILE A 45 21.96 -6.14 13.50
N ALA A 46 23.25 -6.51 13.42
CA ALA A 46 24.06 -6.84 14.59
C ALA A 46 24.28 -5.63 15.52
N ARG A 47 24.37 -4.41 14.96
CA ARG A 47 24.56 -3.18 15.72
C ARG A 47 23.26 -2.65 16.33
N MET A 48 22.12 -2.98 15.74
CA MET A 48 20.80 -2.59 16.22
C MET A 48 20.40 -3.43 17.42
N SER A 49 20.67 -2.91 18.61
CA SER A 49 20.44 -3.65 19.86
C SER A 49 18.96 -3.68 20.21
N HIS A 50 18.27 -2.53 20.21
CA HIS A 50 16.87 -2.41 20.62
C HIS A 50 16.13 -1.40 19.73
N LEU A 51 15.09 -1.87 19.06
CA LEU A 51 14.06 -1.02 18.46
C LEU A 51 12.83 -1.05 19.37
N THR A 52 12.26 0.12 19.64
CA THR A 52 10.97 0.20 20.30
C THR A 52 9.88 -0.30 19.36
N SER A 53 8.80 -0.87 19.90
CA SER A 53 7.65 -1.32 19.10
C SER A 53 7.08 -0.20 18.22
N ASP A 54 7.08 1.05 18.72
CA ASP A 54 6.64 2.22 17.96
C ASP A 54 7.53 2.51 16.74
N GLU A 55 8.85 2.35 16.87
CA GLU A 55 9.78 2.51 15.73
C GLU A 55 9.59 1.42 14.68
N VAL A 56 9.43 0.17 15.12
CA VAL A 56 9.18 -0.96 14.21
C VAL A 56 7.86 -0.73 13.45
N ASN A 57 6.80 -0.36 14.16
CA ASN A 57 5.50 -0.09 13.54
C ASN A 57 5.57 1.06 12.54
N ALA A 58 6.26 2.16 12.87
CA ALA A 58 6.44 3.28 11.96
C ALA A 58 7.22 2.88 10.69
N VAL A 59 8.28 2.07 10.84
CA VAL A 59 9.06 1.58 9.70
C VAL A 59 8.26 0.60 8.83
N LEU A 60 7.44 -0.27 9.43
CA LEU A 60 6.58 -1.19 8.70
C LEU A 60 5.46 -0.47 7.95
N ASP A 61 4.87 0.57 8.53
CA ASP A 61 3.87 1.39 7.84
C ASP A 61 4.51 2.12 6.64
N ASP A 62 5.66 2.77 6.85
CA ASP A 62 6.45 3.39 5.77
C ASP A 62 6.75 2.37 4.63
N PHE A 63 7.19 1.16 4.98
CA PHE A 63 7.49 0.10 4.02
C PHE A 63 6.23 -0.37 3.29
N TYR A 64 5.12 -0.53 4.00
CA TYR A 64 3.84 -0.90 3.40
C TYR A 64 3.37 0.17 2.42
N GLN A 65 3.43 1.46 2.79
CA GLN A 65 3.07 2.57 1.89
C GLN A 65 3.96 2.63 0.65
N LEU A 66 5.26 2.33 0.78
CA LEU A 66 6.16 2.23 -0.37
C LEU A 66 5.75 1.10 -1.31
N CYS A 67 5.43 -0.09 -0.77
CA CYS A 67 4.91 -1.21 -1.55
C CYS A 67 3.58 -0.86 -2.22
N LEU A 68 2.69 -0.14 -1.53
CA LEU A 68 1.43 0.34 -2.11
C LEU A 68 1.68 1.34 -3.22
N THR A 69 2.59 2.30 -3.05
CA THR A 69 2.88 3.29 -4.09
C THR A 69 3.42 2.63 -5.35
N GLN A 70 4.33 1.67 -5.21
CA GLN A 70 4.80 0.86 -6.36
C GLN A 70 3.69 0.02 -7.00
N LYS A 71 2.72 -0.47 -6.20
CA LYS A 71 1.59 -1.28 -6.69
C LYS A 71 0.44 -0.44 -7.28
N VAL A 72 0.23 0.79 -6.79
CA VAL A 72 -0.81 1.74 -7.22
C VAL A 72 -0.46 2.37 -8.57
N ILE A 73 0.82 2.44 -8.92
CA ILE A 73 1.24 2.87 -10.27
C ILE A 73 0.74 1.88 -11.35
N THR A 74 0.51 0.61 -11.00
CA THR A 74 0.07 -0.43 -11.95
C THR A 74 -1.43 -0.71 -11.90
N ASP A 75 -2.10 -0.45 -10.79
CA ASP A 75 -3.52 -0.70 -10.58
C ASP A 75 -4.09 0.47 -9.77
N GLY A 76 -4.90 1.34 -10.36
CA GLY A 76 -5.47 2.53 -9.69
C GLY A 76 -6.25 2.22 -8.39
N GLY A 77 -6.88 3.22 -7.76
CA GLY A 77 -7.54 3.06 -6.44
C GLY A 77 -8.50 1.85 -6.28
N LEU A 78 -9.09 1.37 -7.38
CA LEU A 78 -9.88 0.14 -7.45
C LEU A 78 -9.07 -1.14 -7.22
N GLY A 79 -7.85 -1.24 -7.73
CA GLY A 79 -6.99 -2.40 -7.55
C GLY A 79 -6.40 -2.49 -6.13
N TYR A 80 -6.12 -1.35 -5.50
CA TYR A 80 -5.82 -1.33 -4.07
C TYR A 80 -7.01 -1.82 -3.24
N ALA A 81 -8.21 -1.28 -3.49
CA ALA A 81 -9.44 -1.72 -2.83
C ALA A 81 -9.69 -3.23 -3.04
N ARG A 82 -9.45 -3.75 -4.26
CA ARG A 82 -9.53 -5.19 -4.57
C ARG A 82 -8.62 -6.00 -3.66
N ASN A 83 -7.34 -5.65 -3.64
CA ASN A 83 -6.34 -6.42 -2.92
C ASN A 83 -6.56 -6.39 -1.40
N VAL A 84 -7.06 -5.27 -0.86
CA VAL A 84 -7.46 -5.18 0.56
C VAL A 84 -8.66 -6.08 0.85
N LEU A 85 -9.70 -6.03 0.01
CA LEU A 85 -10.89 -6.85 0.17
C LEU A 85 -10.61 -8.34 0.00
N GLU A 86 -9.76 -8.72 -0.96
CA GLU A 86 -9.38 -10.12 -1.20
C GLU A 86 -8.64 -10.71 0.01
N LYS A 87 -7.78 -9.92 0.66
CA LYS A 87 -7.07 -10.34 1.88
C LYS A 87 -7.98 -10.46 3.10
N ALA A 88 -9.00 -9.61 3.22
CA ALA A 88 -9.89 -9.58 4.38
C ALA A 88 -11.05 -10.59 4.28
N TYR A 89 -11.58 -10.83 3.08
CA TYR A 89 -12.83 -11.59 2.89
C TYR A 89 -12.71 -12.73 1.88
N GLY A 90 -11.56 -12.90 1.23
CA GLY A 90 -11.38 -13.87 0.15
C GLY A 90 -11.87 -13.33 -1.20
N LYS A 91 -11.52 -14.07 -2.27
CA LYS A 91 -11.62 -13.58 -3.66
C LYS A 91 -13.05 -13.37 -4.15
N GLU A 92 -13.97 -14.26 -3.78
CA GLU A 92 -15.38 -14.21 -4.20
C GLU A 92 -16.10 -13.02 -3.56
N GLU A 93 -16.02 -12.87 -2.24
CA GLU A 93 -16.64 -11.77 -1.49
C GLU A 93 -16.07 -10.41 -1.89
N ALA A 94 -14.75 -10.33 -2.09
CA ALA A 94 -14.10 -9.11 -2.56
C ALA A 94 -14.63 -8.65 -3.92
N THR A 95 -14.82 -9.58 -4.85
CA THR A 95 -15.35 -9.29 -6.19
C THR A 95 -16.79 -8.79 -6.12
N SER A 96 -17.63 -9.47 -5.34
CA SER A 96 -19.04 -9.08 -5.11
C SER A 96 -19.16 -7.67 -4.51
N LEU A 97 -18.34 -7.35 -3.51
CA LEU A 97 -18.31 -6.03 -2.88
C LEU A 97 -17.85 -4.93 -3.84
N LEU A 98 -16.81 -5.18 -4.62
CA LEU A 98 -16.32 -4.25 -5.63
C LEU A 98 -17.33 -3.97 -6.73
N ASP A 99 -18.04 -5.00 -7.20
CA ASP A 99 -19.08 -4.85 -8.21
C ASP A 99 -20.23 -3.98 -7.70
N ARG A 100 -20.61 -4.15 -6.43
CA ARG A 100 -21.65 -3.31 -5.79
C ARG A 100 -21.23 -1.85 -5.69
N VAL A 101 -19.98 -1.59 -5.29
CA VAL A 101 -19.43 -0.22 -5.20
C VAL A 101 -19.35 0.42 -6.59
N THR A 102 -18.85 -0.31 -7.58
CA THR A 102 -18.70 0.17 -8.96
C THR A 102 -20.06 0.46 -9.62
N LYS A 103 -21.07 -0.40 -9.38
CA LYS A 103 -22.45 -0.14 -9.81
C LYS A 103 -22.99 1.15 -9.21
N ASN A 104 -22.85 1.35 -7.90
CA ASN A 104 -23.31 2.56 -7.23
C ASN A 104 -22.62 3.84 -7.74
N LEU A 105 -21.33 3.78 -8.08
CA LEU A 105 -20.65 4.92 -8.72
C LEU A 105 -21.23 5.25 -10.09
N LYS A 106 -21.49 4.24 -10.93
CA LYS A 106 -22.08 4.46 -12.26
C LYS A 106 -23.50 5.03 -12.18
N THR A 107 -24.32 4.58 -11.22
CA THR A 107 -25.68 5.09 -11.06
C THR A 107 -25.70 6.57 -10.69
N ARG A 108 -24.80 7.02 -9.80
CA ARG A 108 -24.65 8.45 -9.46
C ARG A 108 -24.19 9.31 -10.62
N ALA A 109 -23.37 8.77 -11.52
CA ALA A 109 -22.89 9.50 -12.69
C ALA A 109 -24.02 9.84 -13.67
N PHE A 110 -25.18 9.19 -13.62
CA PHE A 110 -26.34 9.49 -14.48
C PHE A 110 -27.56 10.03 -13.71
N ASP A 111 -27.51 10.12 -12.38
CA ASP A 111 -28.54 10.79 -11.57
C ASP A 111 -28.75 12.25 -11.97
N PHE A 112 -27.72 12.91 -12.53
CA PHE A 112 -27.87 14.27 -13.04
C PHE A 112 -28.82 14.34 -14.23
N LEU A 113 -28.92 13.28 -15.06
CA LEU A 113 -29.85 13.23 -16.19
C LEU A 113 -31.30 13.09 -15.73
N GLN A 114 -31.55 12.41 -14.61
CA GLN A 114 -32.90 12.34 -14.04
C GLN A 114 -33.41 13.69 -13.53
N LYS A 115 -32.50 14.59 -13.14
CA LYS A 115 -32.83 15.93 -12.63
C LYS A 115 -32.64 17.04 -13.66
N ALA A 116 -32.04 16.73 -14.81
CA ALA A 116 -31.80 17.69 -15.87
C ALA A 116 -33.08 17.90 -16.69
N ASP A 117 -33.41 19.17 -16.92
CA ASP A 117 -34.54 19.56 -17.76
C ASP A 117 -34.30 19.10 -19.22
N TYR A 118 -35.35 18.65 -19.91
CA TYR A 118 -35.25 17.98 -21.21
C TYR A 118 -34.52 18.84 -22.26
N LYS A 119 -34.61 20.18 -22.14
CA LYS A 119 -33.92 21.13 -23.02
C LYS A 119 -32.40 21.05 -22.87
N ASN A 120 -31.89 20.90 -21.65
CA ASN A 120 -30.45 20.83 -21.38
C ASN A 120 -29.83 19.52 -21.85
N ILE A 121 -30.59 18.42 -21.76
CA ILE A 121 -30.17 17.11 -22.30
C ILE A 121 -30.10 17.17 -23.84
N LEU A 122 -31.08 17.82 -24.47
CA LEU A 122 -31.14 17.91 -25.93
C LEU A 122 -29.99 18.76 -26.50
N THR A 123 -29.62 19.86 -25.83
CA THR A 123 -28.45 20.68 -26.21
C THR A 123 -27.13 19.94 -25.98
N ALA A 124 -27.02 19.11 -24.94
CA ALA A 124 -25.81 18.33 -24.68
C ALA A 124 -25.58 17.24 -25.75
N ILE A 125 -26.66 16.59 -26.23
CA ILE A 125 -26.57 15.56 -27.29
C ILE A 125 -26.37 16.18 -28.67
N GLN A 126 -26.93 17.36 -28.94
CA GLN A 126 -26.76 18.05 -30.24
C GLN A 126 -25.36 18.64 -30.47
N ASN A 127 -24.55 18.79 -29.41
CA ASN A 127 -23.20 19.34 -29.47
C ASN A 127 -22.09 18.28 -29.37
N GLU A 128 -22.43 16.99 -29.50
CA GLU A 128 -21.45 15.92 -29.77
C GLU A 128 -21.32 15.62 -31.27
#